data_AF-A0A835T1U7-F1
#
_entry.id   AF-A0A835T1U7-F1
#
_cell.length_a   1.000
_cell.length_b   1.000
_cell.length_c   1.000
_cell.angle_alpha   90.00
_cell.angle_beta   90.00
_cell.angle_gamma   90.00
#
_symmetry.space_group_name_H-M   'P 1'
#
loop_
_entity.id
_entity.type
_entity.pdbx_description
1 polymer ?
#
loop_
_entity_poly.entity_id
_entity_poly.type
_entity_poly.pdbx_seq_one_letter_code
_entity_poly.pdbx_strand_id
1 'polypeptide(L)'
;MDHWDVALVAKAACFGGHAAVLQWLERDAGMYDVEHKRQEINMDLAAAAAHSGHVSLLQRQMAKVAAPRKAARMRWRLLFCDVALGCPLPVFRDLAEQWRRLGPPRPPLVAAADEDGGAILLHALWSRTPDWKEKVELVLARRPDLLAAVTADQLMLKNLGHNLINWAAAYPDFEQRLRYLVSDKGAGVPPAAAAAAARAGHVGALRFLLDECGVQLSDDCIWGAADRGQHAVLEFLRGRGQLPSFRCDGRTLDASAAPACVLAATAATAGFSGVLTSGFWSRVLTRAVRQGADVAALRYLHEQLGAEVQLQPIAEAGSVEQLEWALGVAAGAAGAAYAAAAQGPAPAAQHLQLAALATGNTATASHLHARGVAPVLPAADQVLTPGPFIAVRWLVQQRLAVQAAAADGAGAGGAGAGGAAAVAEAGAAGRAAAVGEAASVGEAAAAGGASGEAAVGLANAEWDKLLAWVGEDGRLRGRFSENQWEWLRTAFLASAVLPHATAASTADGQNASPVTQSGVVKMTYKREQAAAASAGAGGSEHNAAAGARADHERDRERLEEVMAVRRLVVAGVERRFREAVVREEALKADECGEAEYRSQYRAYYSSSDDGGGDDDDNDDD
;
A
#
# COMPACT_ATOMS: atom_id res chain seq x y z
N MET A 1 -14.05 14.71 13.99
CA MET A 1 -14.68 13.51 13.40
C MET A 1 -16.09 13.92 13.06
N ASP A 2 -16.46 13.86 11.79
CA ASP A 2 -17.82 14.25 11.40
C ASP A 2 -18.83 13.18 11.90
N HIS A 3 -20.12 13.50 11.86
CA HIS A 3 -21.16 12.55 12.27
C HIS A 3 -21.21 11.27 11.40
N TRP A 4 -20.73 11.32 10.15
CA TRP A 4 -20.67 10.19 9.23
C TRP A 4 -19.53 9.24 9.56
N ASP A 5 -18.37 9.76 9.95
CA ASP A 5 -17.21 9.00 10.41
C ASP A 5 -17.60 8.17 11.64
N VAL A 6 -18.30 8.78 12.61
CA VAL A 6 -18.77 8.09 13.83
C VAL A 6 -19.76 6.97 13.47
N ALA A 7 -20.68 7.22 12.54
CA ALA A 7 -21.63 6.19 12.08
C ALA A 7 -20.93 5.05 11.32
N LEU A 8 -19.90 5.35 10.52
CA LEU A 8 -19.11 4.35 9.81
C LEU A 8 -18.32 3.47 10.78
N VAL A 9 -17.70 4.06 11.81
CA VAL A 9 -17.00 3.31 12.88
C VAL A 9 -18.00 2.46 13.66
N ALA A 10 -19.19 2.98 13.97
CA ALA A 10 -20.25 2.21 14.64
C ALA A 10 -20.72 1.02 13.79
N LYS A 11 -20.85 1.21 12.48
CA LYS A 11 -21.19 0.14 11.52
C LYS A 11 -20.09 -0.92 11.48
N ALA A 12 -18.83 -0.53 11.41
CA ALA A 12 -17.69 -1.44 11.48
C ALA A 12 -17.64 -2.19 12.82
N ALA A 13 -17.93 -1.51 13.94
CA ALA A 13 -18.02 -2.14 15.26
C ALA A 13 -19.14 -3.18 15.32
N CYS A 14 -20.32 -2.91 14.75
CA CYS A 14 -21.40 -3.89 14.64
C CYS A 14 -21.01 -5.07 13.76
N PHE A 15 -20.36 -4.81 12.62
CA PHE A 15 -19.88 -5.84 11.70
C PHE A 15 -18.80 -6.73 12.32
N GLY A 16 -17.94 -6.19 13.18
CA GLY A 16 -16.88 -6.94 13.89
C GLY A 16 -17.31 -7.50 15.25
N GLY A 17 -18.55 -7.27 15.69
CA GLY A 17 -19.05 -7.80 16.96
C GLY A 17 -18.57 -7.04 18.21
N HIS A 18 -18.05 -5.82 18.04
CA HIS A 18 -17.44 -5.02 19.11
C HIS A 18 -18.48 -4.24 19.92
N ALA A 19 -19.26 -4.95 20.73
CA ALA A 19 -20.34 -4.36 21.53
C ALA A 19 -19.90 -3.24 22.48
N ALA A 20 -18.70 -3.34 23.05
CA ALA A 20 -18.14 -2.33 23.94
C ALA A 20 -17.79 -1.03 23.20
N VAL A 21 -17.23 -1.13 21.98
CA VAL A 21 -16.94 0.04 21.13
C VAL A 21 -18.23 0.74 20.74
N LEU A 22 -19.25 -0.03 20.34
CA LEU A 22 -20.56 0.54 20.03
C LEU A 22 -21.19 1.23 21.24
N GLN A 23 -21.08 0.65 22.43
CA GLN A 23 -21.58 1.28 23.66
C GLN A 23 -20.86 2.60 23.98
N TRP A 24 -19.54 2.65 23.77
CA TRP A 24 -18.76 3.87 23.92
C TRP A 24 -19.19 4.94 22.91
N LEU A 25 -19.36 4.58 21.62
CA LEU A 25 -19.85 5.50 20.58
C LEU A 25 -21.25 6.06 20.89
N GLU A 26 -22.14 5.20 21.38
CA GLU A 26 -23.51 5.58 21.78
C GLU A 26 -23.53 6.56 22.97
N ARG A 27 -22.55 6.47 23.88
CA ARG A 27 -22.51 7.26 25.12
C ARG A 27 -21.70 8.53 25.00
N ASP A 28 -20.51 8.45 24.41
CA ASP A 28 -19.47 9.47 24.56
C ASP A 28 -19.14 10.19 23.23
N ALA A 29 -19.57 9.67 22.07
CA ALA A 29 -19.18 10.20 20.74
C ALA A 29 -20.30 10.95 19.98
N GLY A 30 -21.46 11.21 20.59
CA GLY A 30 -22.53 11.99 19.96
C GLY A 30 -23.20 11.33 18.74
N MET A 31 -23.19 9.99 18.66
CA MET A 31 -23.69 9.26 17.47
C MET A 31 -25.16 9.58 17.11
N TYR A 32 -25.96 10.07 18.06
CA TYR A 32 -27.40 10.32 17.90
C TYR A 32 -27.80 11.79 17.97
N ASP A 33 -26.88 12.72 17.70
CA ASP A 33 -27.15 14.16 17.78
C ASP A 33 -28.24 14.64 16.80
N VAL A 34 -28.54 13.84 15.78
CA VAL A 34 -29.57 14.12 14.77
C VAL A 34 -30.74 13.13 14.88
N GLU A 35 -31.81 13.54 15.55
CA GLU A 35 -32.95 12.65 15.88
C GLU A 35 -33.62 12.03 14.63
N HIS A 36 -33.73 12.77 13.52
CA HIS A 36 -34.36 12.26 12.30
C HIS A 36 -33.57 11.15 11.61
N LYS A 37 -32.25 11.05 11.83
CA LYS A 37 -31.39 9.98 11.30
C LYS A 37 -31.23 8.81 12.26
N ARG A 38 -31.67 8.92 13.52
CA ARG A 38 -31.49 7.87 14.54
C ARG A 38 -32.02 6.52 14.09
N GLN A 39 -33.21 6.50 13.49
CA GLN A 39 -33.85 5.28 13.03
C GLN A 39 -33.10 4.64 11.84
N GLU A 40 -32.56 5.47 10.95
CA GLU A 40 -31.76 5.06 9.81
C GLU A 40 -30.46 4.41 10.25
N ILE A 41 -29.72 5.10 11.14
CA ILE A 41 -28.49 4.61 11.76
C ILE A 41 -28.76 3.27 12.46
N ASN A 42 -29.79 3.18 13.30
CA ASN A 42 -30.11 1.93 14.01
C ASN A 42 -30.39 0.75 13.07
N MET A 43 -31.05 0.98 11.93
CA MET A 43 -31.26 -0.06 10.92
C MET A 43 -29.95 -0.48 10.24
N ASP A 44 -29.07 0.47 9.91
CA ASP A 44 -27.78 0.18 9.26
C ASP A 44 -26.84 -0.57 10.22
N LEU A 45 -26.88 -0.24 11.51
CA LEU A 45 -26.17 -0.96 12.58
C LEU A 45 -26.72 -2.38 12.78
N ALA A 46 -28.05 -2.54 12.79
CA ALA A 46 -28.70 -3.85 12.86
C ALA A 46 -28.32 -4.72 11.64
N ALA A 47 -28.35 -4.14 10.44
CA ALA A 47 -27.97 -4.80 9.19
C ALA A 47 -26.50 -5.27 9.22
N ALA A 48 -25.58 -4.41 9.67
CA ALA A 48 -24.17 -4.78 9.83
C ALA A 48 -23.95 -5.91 10.85
N ALA A 49 -24.64 -5.86 12.00
CA ALA A 49 -24.58 -6.94 12.98
C ALA A 49 -25.18 -8.25 12.43
N ALA A 50 -26.28 -8.15 11.68
CA ALA A 50 -26.93 -9.29 11.05
C ALA A 50 -26.04 -9.96 10.00
N HIS A 51 -25.40 -9.17 9.14
CA HIS A 51 -24.54 -9.62 8.06
C HIS A 51 -23.38 -10.49 8.56
N SER A 52 -22.79 -10.11 9.70
CA SER A 52 -21.70 -10.86 10.34
C SER A 52 -22.17 -11.92 11.35
N GLY A 53 -23.49 -12.06 11.55
CA GLY A 53 -24.06 -13.08 12.43
C GLY A 53 -23.95 -12.77 13.93
N HIS A 54 -23.76 -11.51 14.33
CA HIS A 54 -23.70 -11.09 15.73
C HIS A 54 -25.10 -10.95 16.34
N VAL A 55 -25.76 -12.08 16.60
CA VAL A 55 -27.17 -12.17 17.03
C VAL A 55 -27.49 -11.29 18.24
N SER A 56 -26.66 -11.28 19.29
CA SER A 56 -26.93 -10.47 20.50
C SER A 56 -26.89 -8.97 20.21
N LEU A 57 -25.99 -8.53 19.32
CA LEU A 57 -25.93 -7.13 18.88
C LEU A 57 -27.10 -6.79 17.97
N LEU A 58 -27.45 -7.68 17.05
CA LEU A 58 -28.65 -7.53 16.22
C LEU A 58 -29.89 -7.36 17.10
N GLN A 59 -30.12 -8.23 18.09
CA GLN A 59 -31.26 -8.13 19.00
C GLN A 59 -31.27 -6.81 19.78
N ARG A 60 -30.11 -6.36 20.28
CA ARG A 60 -29.98 -5.05 20.94
C ARG A 60 -30.35 -3.90 20.02
N GLN A 61 -29.90 -3.92 18.76
CA GLN A 61 -30.21 -2.85 17.81
C GLN A 61 -31.67 -2.92 17.33
N MET A 62 -32.21 -4.12 17.13
CA MET A 62 -33.61 -4.35 16.79
C MET A 62 -34.58 -3.80 17.85
N ALA A 63 -34.20 -3.86 19.13
CA ALA A 63 -34.99 -3.24 20.21
C ALA A 63 -35.09 -1.70 20.09
N LYS A 64 -34.17 -1.07 19.36
CA LYS A 64 -34.14 0.37 19.10
C LYS A 64 -34.75 0.77 17.75
N VAL A 65 -35.00 -0.20 16.87
CA VAL A 65 -35.60 0.03 15.56
C VAL A 65 -37.13 0.09 15.74
N ALA A 66 -37.71 1.27 15.55
CA ALA A 66 -39.15 1.45 15.52
C ALA A 66 -39.83 0.60 14.42
N ALA A 67 -41.13 0.32 14.59
CA ALA A 67 -41.93 -0.43 13.64
C ALA A 67 -41.82 0.15 12.21
N PRO A 68 -41.81 -0.71 11.16
CA PRO A 68 -41.61 -0.31 9.78
C PRO A 68 -42.67 0.71 9.34
N ARG A 69 -42.23 1.90 8.94
CA ARG A 69 -43.04 2.86 8.20
C ARG A 69 -42.95 2.53 6.70
N LYS A 70 -43.92 2.96 5.88
CA LYS A 70 -43.91 2.73 4.42
C LYS A 70 -42.58 3.15 3.77
N ALA A 71 -42.01 4.28 4.18
CA ALA A 71 -40.72 4.79 3.69
C ALA A 71 -39.50 3.94 4.09
N ALA A 72 -39.62 3.07 5.10
CA ALA A 72 -38.53 2.23 5.59
C ALA A 72 -38.50 0.83 4.94
N ARG A 73 -39.42 0.51 4.01
CA ARG A 73 -39.54 -0.83 3.40
C ARG A 73 -38.23 -1.33 2.80
N MET A 74 -37.50 -0.48 2.07
CA MET A 74 -36.23 -0.85 1.44
C MET A 74 -35.15 -1.22 2.46
N ARG A 75 -35.02 -0.46 3.55
CA ARG A 75 -34.01 -0.72 4.58
C ARG A 75 -34.28 -2.00 5.35
N TRP A 76 -35.55 -2.28 5.63
CA TRP A 76 -35.93 -3.54 6.24
C TRP A 76 -35.73 -4.75 5.32
N ARG A 77 -35.90 -4.58 3.99
CA ARG A 77 -35.51 -5.61 3.01
C ARG A 77 -34.02 -5.92 3.12
N LEU A 78 -33.17 -4.89 3.11
CA LEU A 78 -31.72 -5.06 3.24
C LEU A 78 -31.35 -5.77 4.55
N LEU A 79 -31.95 -5.35 5.68
CA LEU A 79 -31.79 -6.04 6.95
C LEU A 79 -32.18 -7.52 6.87
N PHE A 80 -33.29 -7.85 6.19
CA PHE A 80 -33.71 -9.24 6.03
C PHE A 80 -32.76 -10.06 5.16
N CYS A 81 -32.20 -9.46 4.10
CA CYS A 81 -31.11 -10.06 3.32
C CYS A 81 -29.87 -10.33 4.19
N ASP A 82 -29.47 -9.37 5.02
CA ASP A 82 -28.32 -9.53 5.92
C ASP A 82 -28.55 -10.59 7.00
N VAL A 83 -29.78 -10.71 7.54
CA VAL A 83 -30.15 -11.78 8.46
C VAL A 83 -30.16 -13.13 7.77
N ALA A 84 -30.68 -13.22 6.54
CA ALA A 84 -30.62 -14.45 5.74
C ALA A 84 -29.17 -14.90 5.54
N LEU A 85 -28.27 -13.96 5.27
CA LEU A 85 -26.85 -14.21 5.00
C LEU A 85 -26.07 -14.61 6.26
N GLY A 86 -26.15 -13.83 7.35
CA GLY A 86 -25.23 -13.99 8.48
C GLY A 86 -25.80 -14.67 9.72
N CYS A 87 -27.11 -14.62 9.96
CA CYS A 87 -27.70 -15.08 11.22
C CYS A 87 -28.25 -16.51 11.14
N PRO A 88 -28.26 -17.30 12.23
CA PRO A 88 -28.80 -18.66 12.20
C PRO A 88 -30.32 -18.68 11.95
N LEU A 89 -30.83 -19.81 11.48
CA LEU A 89 -32.21 -20.07 11.08
C LEU A 89 -33.27 -19.68 12.12
N PRO A 90 -33.09 -19.89 13.44
CA PRO A 90 -34.06 -19.42 14.42
C PRO A 90 -34.28 -17.90 14.37
N VAL A 91 -33.20 -17.11 14.28
CA VAL A 91 -33.27 -15.64 14.17
C VAL A 91 -33.92 -15.22 12.86
N PHE A 92 -33.59 -15.91 11.77
CA PHE A 92 -34.22 -15.67 10.47
C PHE A 92 -35.73 -15.96 10.51
N ARG A 93 -36.17 -17.06 11.15
CA ARG A 93 -37.59 -17.40 11.34
C ARG A 93 -38.30 -16.38 12.21
N ASP A 94 -37.73 -16.00 13.33
CA ASP A 94 -38.30 -15.02 14.26
C ASP A 94 -38.53 -13.67 13.57
N LEU A 95 -37.53 -13.19 12.83
CA LEU A 95 -37.67 -11.94 12.07
C LEU A 95 -38.69 -12.07 10.94
N ALA A 96 -38.76 -13.23 10.28
CA ALA A 96 -39.74 -13.50 9.22
C ALA A 96 -41.18 -13.53 9.76
N GLU A 97 -41.37 -13.98 10.99
CA GLU A 97 -42.66 -13.92 11.70
C GLU A 97 -42.98 -12.50 12.18
N GLN A 98 -42.01 -11.81 12.77
CA GLN A 98 -42.16 -10.43 13.21
C GLN A 98 -42.57 -9.53 12.04
N TRP A 99 -41.90 -9.66 10.90
CA TRP A 99 -42.24 -8.96 9.66
C TRP A 99 -43.69 -9.24 9.22
N ARG A 100 -44.13 -10.50 9.31
CA ARG A 100 -45.51 -10.89 8.99
C ARG A 100 -46.51 -10.20 9.92
N ARG A 101 -46.22 -10.12 11.23
CA ARG A 101 -47.08 -9.46 12.23
C ARG A 101 -47.15 -7.95 12.03
N LEU A 102 -46.06 -7.33 11.58
CA LEU A 102 -45.94 -5.89 11.37
C LEU A 102 -46.64 -5.38 10.09
N GLY A 103 -47.00 -6.29 9.18
CA GLY A 103 -47.99 -6.09 8.11
C GLY A 103 -47.91 -4.80 7.29
N PRO A 104 -47.34 -4.82 6.07
CA PRO A 104 -47.83 -3.95 5.00
C PRO A 104 -49.03 -4.61 4.29
N PRO A 105 -50.02 -3.84 3.77
CA PRO A 105 -51.27 -4.36 3.20
C PRO A 105 -51.10 -5.23 1.93
N ARG A 106 -49.89 -5.37 1.41
CA ARG A 106 -49.48 -6.46 0.52
C ARG A 106 -48.04 -6.83 0.85
N PRO A 107 -47.72 -8.12 1.07
CA PRO A 107 -46.34 -8.54 1.22
C PRO A 107 -45.53 -8.20 -0.04
N PRO A 108 -44.24 -7.84 0.08
CA PRO A 108 -43.26 -8.00 -1.02
C PRO A 108 -43.24 -9.43 -1.57
N LEU A 109 -43.81 -10.36 -0.81
CA LEU A 109 -43.94 -11.76 -1.13
C LEU A 109 -45.18 -12.09 -2.01
N VAL A 110 -46.02 -11.13 -2.41
CA VAL A 110 -47.27 -11.44 -3.15
C VAL A 110 -47.48 -10.56 -4.39
N ALA A 111 -46.61 -9.56 -4.63
CA ALA A 111 -46.59 -8.83 -5.90
C ALA A 111 -45.67 -9.54 -6.91
N ALA A 112 -46.08 -9.54 -8.18
CA ALA A 112 -45.46 -10.25 -9.31
C ALA A 112 -43.93 -10.20 -9.28
N ALA A 113 -43.27 -11.38 -9.33
CA ALA A 113 -41.82 -11.59 -9.51
C ALA A 113 -40.91 -10.45 -9.00
N ASP A 114 -41.23 -9.90 -7.83
CA ASP A 114 -40.65 -8.66 -7.35
C ASP A 114 -39.18 -8.89 -7.02
N GLU A 115 -38.34 -7.94 -7.43
CA GLU A 115 -36.87 -7.97 -7.26
C GLU A 115 -36.45 -8.20 -5.81
N ASP A 116 -37.36 -7.85 -4.90
CA ASP A 116 -37.28 -8.03 -3.46
C ASP A 116 -37.05 -9.49 -3.02
N GLY A 117 -37.79 -10.45 -3.58
CA GLY A 117 -37.74 -11.83 -3.10
C GLY A 117 -36.50 -12.59 -3.54
N GLY A 118 -36.02 -12.34 -4.77
CA GLY A 118 -34.84 -13.00 -5.32
C GLY A 118 -33.59 -12.70 -4.51
N ALA A 119 -33.43 -11.45 -4.05
CA ALA A 119 -32.31 -11.05 -3.21
C ALA A 119 -32.25 -11.86 -1.89
N ILE A 120 -33.39 -12.08 -1.23
CA ILE A 120 -33.45 -12.83 0.03
C ILE A 120 -33.09 -14.30 -0.20
N LEU A 121 -33.61 -14.90 -1.26
CA LEU A 121 -33.30 -16.28 -1.64
C LEU A 121 -31.81 -16.47 -1.88
N LEU A 122 -31.19 -15.54 -2.62
CA LEU A 122 -29.76 -15.54 -2.89
C LEU A 122 -28.93 -15.37 -1.60
N HIS A 123 -29.30 -14.47 -0.69
CA HIS A 123 -28.60 -14.32 0.59
C HIS A 123 -28.75 -15.55 1.49
N ALA A 124 -29.92 -16.19 1.50
CA ALA A 124 -30.12 -17.45 2.20
C ALA A 124 -29.25 -18.57 1.60
N LEU A 125 -29.23 -18.68 0.27
CA LEU A 125 -28.41 -19.67 -0.45
C LEU A 125 -26.91 -19.47 -0.19
N TRP A 126 -26.47 -18.24 0.02
CA TRP A 126 -25.07 -17.88 0.27
C TRP A 126 -24.76 -17.62 1.74
N SER A 127 -25.65 -18.07 2.62
CA SER A 127 -25.48 -17.88 4.05
C SER A 127 -24.25 -18.62 4.58
N ARG A 128 -23.50 -17.97 5.48
CA ARG A 128 -22.34 -18.54 6.17
C ARG A 128 -22.70 -19.63 7.17
N THR A 129 -23.95 -19.68 7.59
CA THR A 129 -24.40 -20.63 8.60
C THR A 129 -24.70 -21.99 7.95
N PRO A 130 -24.49 -23.10 8.67
CA PRO A 130 -24.66 -24.44 8.11
C PRO A 130 -26.12 -24.78 7.76
N ASP A 131 -27.08 -24.01 8.27
CA ASP A 131 -28.53 -24.14 8.02
C ASP A 131 -29.03 -23.33 6.81
N TRP A 132 -28.12 -23.00 5.88
CA TRP A 132 -28.44 -22.25 4.66
C TRP A 132 -29.50 -22.97 3.82
N LYS A 133 -29.47 -24.31 3.78
CA LYS A 133 -30.42 -25.12 3.01
C LYS A 133 -31.84 -24.92 3.53
N GLU A 134 -32.02 -25.03 4.84
CA GLU A 134 -33.30 -24.84 5.53
C GLU A 134 -33.84 -23.42 5.39
N LYS A 135 -32.95 -22.41 5.34
CA LYS A 135 -33.35 -21.03 5.04
C LYS A 135 -33.88 -20.90 3.62
N VAL A 136 -33.19 -21.50 2.65
CA VAL A 136 -33.65 -21.53 1.26
C VAL A 136 -35.01 -22.24 1.16
N GLU A 137 -35.17 -23.39 1.81
CA GLU A 137 -36.47 -24.09 1.85
C GLU A 137 -37.57 -23.22 2.47
N LEU A 138 -37.26 -22.48 3.55
CA LEU A 138 -38.23 -21.57 4.17
C LEU A 138 -38.66 -20.43 3.22
N VAL A 139 -37.72 -19.90 2.43
CA VAL A 139 -38.01 -18.86 1.42
C VAL A 139 -38.83 -19.45 0.27
N LEU A 140 -38.41 -20.58 -0.29
CA LEU A 140 -39.08 -21.24 -1.42
C LEU A 140 -40.46 -21.79 -1.04
N ALA A 141 -40.65 -22.32 0.16
CA ALA A 141 -41.96 -22.78 0.64
C ALA A 141 -42.99 -21.64 0.68
N ARG A 142 -42.53 -20.39 0.83
CA ARG A 142 -43.39 -19.19 0.77
C ARG A 142 -43.50 -18.62 -0.64
N ARG A 143 -42.51 -18.85 -1.48
CA ARG A 143 -42.34 -18.26 -2.81
C ARG A 143 -41.67 -19.23 -3.77
N PRO A 144 -42.39 -20.24 -4.28
CA PRO A 144 -41.84 -21.18 -5.24
C PRO A 144 -41.47 -20.49 -6.57
N ASP A 145 -42.13 -19.37 -6.90
CA ASP A 145 -41.90 -18.57 -8.10
C ASP A 145 -40.53 -17.87 -8.14
N LEU A 146 -39.90 -17.64 -6.98
CA LEU A 146 -38.56 -17.04 -6.92
C LEU A 146 -37.49 -17.92 -7.53
N LEU A 147 -37.73 -19.22 -7.64
CA LEU A 147 -36.82 -20.13 -8.29
C LEU A 147 -36.65 -19.78 -9.77
N ALA A 148 -37.76 -19.55 -10.50
CA ALA A 148 -37.70 -19.11 -11.88
C ALA A 148 -37.02 -17.72 -12.00
N ALA A 149 -37.24 -16.86 -11.00
CA ALA A 149 -36.69 -15.52 -10.94
C ALA A 149 -35.15 -15.51 -10.79
N VAL A 150 -34.58 -16.41 -9.98
CA VAL A 150 -33.11 -16.55 -9.84
C VAL A 150 -32.44 -17.02 -11.13
N THR A 151 -33.21 -17.64 -12.03
CA THR A 151 -32.71 -18.24 -13.27
C THR A 151 -32.85 -17.34 -14.48
N ALA A 152 -33.80 -16.41 -14.42
CA ALA A 152 -33.94 -15.37 -15.42
C ALA A 152 -32.86 -14.31 -15.15
N ASP A 153 -31.97 -14.12 -16.13
CA ASP A 153 -30.88 -13.13 -16.19
C ASP A 153 -31.30 -11.66 -15.88
N GLN A 154 -32.61 -11.42 -15.69
CA GLN A 154 -33.25 -10.13 -15.52
C GLN A 154 -33.16 -9.54 -14.10
N LEU A 155 -32.90 -10.34 -13.07
CA LEU A 155 -32.97 -9.86 -11.69
C LEU A 155 -31.64 -9.31 -11.19
N MET A 156 -31.33 -8.06 -11.55
CA MET A 156 -30.38 -7.20 -10.80
C MET A 156 -28.93 -7.74 -10.61
N LEU A 157 -28.51 -8.74 -11.40
CA LEU A 157 -27.17 -9.33 -11.33
C LEU A 157 -26.06 -8.34 -11.72
N LYS A 158 -26.38 -7.29 -12.49
CA LYS A 158 -25.37 -6.33 -12.97
C LYS A 158 -24.64 -5.58 -11.85
N ASN A 159 -25.29 -5.27 -10.71
CA ASN A 159 -24.66 -4.46 -9.65
C ASN A 159 -24.42 -5.23 -8.33
N LEU A 160 -25.35 -6.07 -7.88
CA LEU A 160 -25.22 -6.81 -6.61
C LEU A 160 -24.82 -8.28 -6.82
N GLY A 161 -25.31 -8.89 -7.89
CA GLY A 161 -25.16 -10.34 -8.10
C GLY A 161 -23.73 -10.78 -8.41
N HIS A 162 -22.96 -9.98 -9.16
CA HIS A 162 -21.53 -10.29 -9.42
C HIS A 162 -20.72 -10.37 -8.11
N ASN A 163 -20.96 -9.46 -7.17
CA ASN A 163 -20.25 -9.47 -5.89
C ASN A 163 -20.70 -10.62 -5.00
N LEU A 164 -22.00 -10.89 -4.94
CA LEU A 164 -22.54 -11.93 -4.08
C LEU A 164 -22.15 -13.35 -4.53
N ILE A 165 -22.15 -13.65 -5.84
CA ILE A 165 -21.71 -14.97 -6.32
C ILE A 165 -20.21 -15.17 -6.13
N ASN A 166 -19.41 -14.10 -6.28
CA ASN A 166 -17.98 -14.13 -5.96
C ASN A 166 -17.75 -14.37 -4.45
N TRP A 167 -18.59 -13.81 -3.57
CA TRP A 167 -18.54 -14.09 -2.14
C TRP A 167 -18.99 -15.51 -1.82
N ALA A 168 -20.02 -16.01 -2.49
CA ALA A 168 -20.48 -17.39 -2.35
C ALA A 168 -19.41 -18.40 -2.74
N ALA A 169 -18.69 -18.11 -3.81
CA ALA A 169 -17.56 -18.91 -4.24
C ALA A 169 -16.42 -18.89 -3.22
N ALA A 170 -16.36 -17.98 -2.25
CA ALA A 170 -15.37 -18.07 -1.17
C ALA A 170 -15.65 -19.25 -0.19
N TYR A 171 -16.85 -19.84 -0.22
CA TYR A 171 -17.20 -20.94 0.70
C TYR A 171 -16.76 -22.31 0.17
N PRO A 172 -16.29 -23.22 1.05
CA PRO A 172 -15.83 -24.55 0.66
C PRO A 172 -16.96 -25.48 0.15
N ASP A 173 -18.21 -25.19 0.51
CA ASP A 173 -19.40 -25.95 0.09
C ASP A 173 -20.08 -25.35 -1.16
N PHE A 174 -19.38 -24.50 -1.92
CA PHE A 174 -19.93 -23.82 -3.09
C PHE A 174 -20.49 -24.79 -4.14
N GLU A 175 -19.81 -25.92 -4.39
CA GLU A 175 -20.32 -26.99 -5.26
C GLU A 175 -21.66 -27.54 -4.77
N GLN A 176 -21.79 -27.82 -3.47
CA GLN A 176 -23.01 -28.39 -2.89
C GLN A 176 -24.19 -27.43 -3.02
N ARG A 177 -23.95 -26.13 -2.84
CA ARG A 177 -24.95 -25.08 -3.02
C ARG A 177 -25.42 -24.98 -4.47
N LEU A 178 -24.49 -25.07 -5.42
CA LEU A 178 -24.82 -25.10 -6.85
C LEU A 178 -25.62 -26.34 -7.24
N ARG A 179 -25.21 -27.53 -6.77
CA ARG A 179 -25.94 -28.79 -7.01
C ARG A 179 -27.35 -28.73 -6.44
N TYR A 180 -27.50 -28.25 -5.21
CA TYR A 180 -28.82 -28.09 -4.61
C TYR A 180 -29.70 -27.12 -5.41
N LEU A 181 -29.16 -25.98 -5.85
CA LEU A 181 -29.92 -25.02 -6.63
C LEU A 181 -30.32 -25.59 -8.01
N VAL A 182 -29.38 -26.17 -8.74
CA VAL A 182 -29.57 -26.60 -10.13
C VAL A 182 -30.23 -27.98 -10.21
N SER A 183 -29.67 -28.98 -9.53
CA SER A 183 -30.13 -30.37 -9.60
C SER A 183 -31.36 -30.61 -8.73
N ASP A 184 -31.37 -30.17 -7.47
CA ASP A 184 -32.47 -30.50 -6.55
C ASP A 184 -33.68 -29.59 -6.75
N LYS A 185 -33.45 -28.32 -7.08
CA LYS A 185 -34.53 -27.34 -7.30
C LYS A 185 -34.88 -27.15 -8.76
N GLY A 186 -34.04 -27.54 -9.70
CA GLY A 186 -34.32 -27.33 -11.13
C GLY A 186 -34.12 -25.88 -11.58
N ALA A 187 -33.27 -25.12 -10.87
CA ALA A 187 -32.90 -23.79 -11.30
C ALA A 187 -31.96 -23.86 -12.53
N GLY A 188 -32.11 -22.93 -13.47
CA GLY A 188 -31.04 -22.58 -14.40
C GLY A 188 -29.74 -22.15 -13.70
N VAL A 189 -28.62 -22.39 -14.39
CA VAL A 189 -27.30 -22.08 -13.87
C VAL A 189 -27.03 -20.57 -13.91
N PRO A 190 -26.55 -19.95 -12.82
CA PRO A 190 -26.17 -18.54 -12.86
C PRO A 190 -25.00 -18.32 -13.83
N PRO A 191 -25.06 -17.34 -14.76
CA PRO A 191 -24.05 -17.16 -15.81
C PRO A 191 -22.64 -16.88 -15.27
N ALA A 192 -22.54 -16.21 -14.12
CA ALA A 192 -21.27 -15.91 -13.46
C ALA A 192 -20.72 -17.05 -12.58
N ALA A 193 -21.44 -18.17 -12.42
CA ALA A 193 -21.07 -19.24 -11.49
C ALA A 193 -19.73 -19.89 -11.85
N ALA A 194 -19.49 -20.14 -13.14
CA ALA A 194 -18.25 -20.76 -13.61
C ALA A 194 -17.05 -19.84 -13.36
N ALA A 195 -17.18 -18.55 -13.66
CA ALA A 195 -16.10 -17.59 -13.42
C ALA A 195 -15.82 -17.41 -11.93
N ALA A 196 -16.86 -17.39 -11.09
CA ALA A 196 -16.71 -17.33 -9.63
C ALA A 196 -16.04 -18.60 -9.08
N ALA A 197 -16.48 -19.79 -9.51
CA ALA A 197 -15.85 -21.07 -9.15
C ALA A 197 -14.36 -21.08 -9.53
N ALA A 198 -14.04 -20.60 -10.73
CA ALA A 198 -12.68 -20.54 -11.25
C ALA A 198 -11.80 -19.58 -10.43
N ARG A 199 -12.27 -18.36 -10.12
CA ARG A 199 -11.57 -17.38 -9.25
C ARG A 199 -11.31 -17.91 -7.85
N ALA A 200 -12.24 -18.70 -7.31
CA ALA A 200 -12.16 -19.24 -5.97
C ALA A 200 -11.39 -20.56 -5.85
N GLY A 201 -11.00 -21.17 -6.97
CA GLY A 201 -10.24 -22.44 -6.95
C GLY A 201 -11.11 -23.70 -6.85
N HIS A 202 -12.43 -23.61 -7.06
CA HIS A 202 -13.35 -24.74 -6.90
C HIS A 202 -13.41 -25.63 -8.13
N VAL A 203 -12.44 -26.53 -8.26
CA VAL A 203 -12.38 -27.51 -9.37
C VAL A 203 -13.65 -28.38 -9.43
N GLY A 204 -14.18 -28.81 -8.27
CA GLY A 204 -15.40 -29.63 -8.21
C GLY A 204 -16.64 -28.89 -8.70
N ALA A 205 -16.85 -27.65 -8.24
CA ALA A 205 -17.92 -26.78 -8.73
C ALA A 205 -17.80 -26.50 -10.24
N LEU A 206 -16.59 -26.21 -10.72
CA LEU A 206 -16.36 -25.96 -12.13
C LEU A 206 -16.62 -27.22 -12.98
N ARG A 207 -16.22 -28.40 -12.48
CA ARG A 207 -16.53 -29.69 -13.12
C ARG A 207 -18.04 -29.90 -13.21
N PHE A 208 -18.78 -29.70 -12.12
CA PHE A 208 -20.24 -29.79 -12.10
C PHE A 208 -20.87 -28.88 -13.17
N LEU A 209 -20.46 -27.60 -13.20
CA LEU A 209 -20.99 -26.61 -14.14
C LEU A 209 -20.71 -26.97 -15.60
N LEU A 210 -19.48 -27.41 -15.93
CA LEU A 210 -19.09 -27.71 -17.31
C LEU A 210 -19.62 -29.08 -17.78
N ASP A 211 -19.51 -30.12 -16.96
CA ASP A 211 -19.80 -31.50 -17.35
C ASP A 211 -21.27 -31.87 -17.17
N GLU A 212 -21.91 -31.44 -16.09
CA GLU A 212 -23.29 -31.82 -15.77
C GLU A 212 -24.30 -30.76 -16.22
N CYS A 213 -23.93 -29.47 -16.15
CA CYS A 213 -24.84 -28.39 -16.56
C CYS A 213 -24.60 -27.85 -17.99
N GLY A 214 -23.54 -28.29 -18.68
CA GLY A 214 -23.24 -27.88 -20.05
C GLY A 214 -22.87 -26.39 -20.20
N VAL A 215 -22.44 -25.73 -19.12
CA VAL A 215 -22.00 -24.33 -19.17
C VAL A 215 -20.80 -24.22 -20.10
N GLN A 216 -20.83 -23.25 -21.01
CA GLN A 216 -19.69 -22.96 -21.87
C GLN A 216 -18.64 -22.21 -21.08
N LEU A 217 -17.37 -22.60 -21.26
CA LEU A 217 -16.26 -21.91 -20.63
C LEU A 217 -16.12 -20.52 -21.25
N SER A 218 -16.28 -19.48 -20.45
CA SER A 218 -15.98 -18.10 -20.87
C SER A 218 -14.51 -17.76 -20.58
N ASP A 219 -13.98 -16.77 -21.29
CA ASP A 219 -12.64 -16.24 -21.03
C ASP A 219 -12.52 -15.77 -19.57
N ASP A 220 -13.59 -15.20 -18.99
CA ASP A 220 -13.65 -14.76 -17.59
C ASP A 220 -13.29 -15.87 -16.58
N CYS A 221 -13.58 -17.14 -16.89
CA CYS A 221 -13.18 -18.26 -16.05
C CYS A 221 -11.66 -18.42 -16.01
N ILE A 222 -11.01 -18.36 -17.18
CA ILE A 222 -9.57 -18.49 -17.31
C ILE A 222 -8.89 -17.27 -16.68
N TRP A 223 -9.32 -16.06 -17.04
CA TRP A 223 -8.83 -14.81 -16.46
C TRP A 223 -8.99 -14.80 -14.95
N GLY A 224 -10.15 -15.21 -14.45
CA GLY A 224 -10.46 -15.24 -13.03
C GLY A 224 -9.60 -16.24 -12.24
N ALA A 225 -9.47 -17.47 -12.72
CA ALA A 225 -8.59 -18.47 -12.10
C ALA A 225 -7.15 -18.00 -12.09
N ALA A 226 -6.73 -17.40 -13.21
CA ALA A 226 -5.36 -16.99 -13.40
C ALA A 226 -4.99 -15.78 -12.55
N ASP A 227 -5.83 -14.73 -12.52
CA ASP A 227 -5.66 -13.54 -11.67
C ASP A 227 -5.50 -13.91 -10.19
N ARG A 228 -6.23 -14.93 -9.74
CA ARG A 228 -6.17 -15.43 -8.37
C ARG A 228 -5.16 -16.55 -8.14
N GLY A 229 -4.32 -16.89 -9.13
CA GLY A 229 -3.28 -17.91 -8.99
C GLY A 229 -3.81 -19.33 -8.73
N GLN A 230 -5.02 -19.66 -9.20
CA GLN A 230 -5.70 -20.93 -8.93
C GLN A 230 -5.16 -22.06 -9.80
N HIS A 231 -3.96 -22.54 -9.48
CA HIS A 231 -3.24 -23.55 -10.28
C HIS A 231 -4.06 -24.82 -10.56
N ALA A 232 -4.77 -25.35 -9.55
CA ALA A 232 -5.58 -26.56 -9.72
C ALA A 232 -6.72 -26.38 -10.75
N VAL A 233 -7.31 -25.19 -10.83
CA VAL A 233 -8.32 -24.87 -11.84
C VAL A 233 -7.70 -24.76 -13.22
N LEU A 234 -6.55 -24.11 -13.34
CA LEU A 234 -5.85 -23.97 -14.63
C LEU A 234 -5.38 -25.33 -15.17
N GLU A 235 -4.91 -26.21 -14.28
CA GLU A 235 -4.59 -27.60 -14.60
C GLU A 235 -5.80 -28.40 -15.06
N PHE A 236 -6.93 -28.24 -14.39
CA PHE A 236 -8.20 -28.84 -14.81
C PHE A 236 -8.64 -28.34 -16.19
N LEU A 237 -8.59 -27.03 -16.44
CA LEU A 237 -8.91 -26.42 -17.74
C LEU A 237 -7.94 -26.86 -18.84
N ARG A 238 -6.65 -27.02 -18.52
CA ARG A 238 -5.65 -27.61 -19.42
C ARG A 238 -6.01 -29.03 -19.82
N GLY A 239 -6.31 -29.89 -18.84
CA GLY A 239 -6.64 -31.29 -19.10
C GLY A 239 -7.81 -31.48 -20.06
N ARG A 240 -8.67 -30.46 -20.19
CA ARG A 240 -9.79 -30.41 -21.14
C ARG A 240 -9.46 -29.83 -22.51
N GLY A 241 -8.24 -29.33 -22.71
CA GLY A 241 -7.86 -28.61 -23.93
C GLY A 241 -8.59 -27.27 -24.11
N GLN A 242 -9.10 -26.68 -23.02
CA GLN A 242 -9.92 -25.46 -23.04
C GLN A 242 -9.17 -24.21 -22.59
N LEU A 243 -7.85 -24.27 -22.43
CA LEU A 243 -7.05 -23.05 -22.29
C LEU A 243 -7.02 -22.33 -23.65
N PRO A 244 -7.22 -21.00 -23.70
CA PRO A 244 -7.14 -20.25 -24.95
C PRO A 244 -5.79 -20.54 -25.61
N SER A 245 -5.81 -20.92 -26.88
CA SER A 245 -4.58 -20.88 -27.67
C SER A 245 -4.14 -19.43 -27.73
N PHE A 246 -3.04 -19.09 -27.03
CA PHE A 246 -2.42 -17.77 -27.11
C PHE A 246 -1.94 -17.56 -28.54
N ARG A 247 -2.75 -16.91 -29.39
CA ARG A 247 -2.30 -16.42 -30.69
C ARG A 247 -1.71 -15.03 -30.51
N CYS A 248 -0.53 -14.84 -31.08
CA CYS A 248 0.22 -13.58 -31.03
C CYS A 248 -0.40 -12.45 -31.87
N ASP A 249 -1.59 -12.65 -32.46
CA ASP A 249 -2.28 -11.66 -33.31
C ASP A 249 -3.05 -10.61 -32.51
N GLY A 250 -2.94 -10.62 -31.18
CA GLY A 250 -3.33 -9.50 -30.32
C GLY A 250 -4.83 -9.35 -30.07
N ARG A 251 -5.64 -10.39 -30.30
CA ARG A 251 -7.11 -10.30 -30.15
C ARG A 251 -7.74 -11.02 -28.95
N THR A 252 -7.02 -11.79 -28.13
CA THR A 252 -7.67 -12.52 -27.03
C THR A 252 -7.02 -12.49 -25.65
N LEU A 253 -5.80 -11.96 -25.49
CA LEU A 253 -5.34 -11.46 -24.20
C LEU A 253 -4.45 -10.25 -24.46
N ASP A 254 -4.88 -9.05 -24.07
CA ASP A 254 -3.96 -7.92 -24.02
C ASP A 254 -2.88 -8.28 -22.98
N ALA A 255 -1.71 -8.67 -23.47
CA ALA A 255 -0.59 -9.09 -22.65
C ALA A 255 -0.13 -8.00 -21.68
N SER A 256 -0.54 -6.73 -21.90
CA SER A 256 -0.31 -5.64 -20.96
C SER A 256 -1.24 -5.67 -19.73
N ALA A 257 -2.41 -6.33 -19.84
CA ALA A 257 -3.42 -6.42 -18.79
C ALA A 257 -3.28 -7.67 -17.91
N ALA A 258 -2.78 -8.79 -18.46
CA ALA A 258 -2.72 -10.07 -17.75
C ALA A 258 -1.83 -10.07 -16.50
N PRO A 259 -2.36 -10.47 -15.32
CA PRO A 259 -1.54 -10.73 -14.15
C PRO A 259 -0.40 -11.71 -14.48
N ALA A 260 0.79 -11.50 -13.94
CA ALA A 260 1.95 -12.32 -14.24
C ALA A 260 1.79 -13.77 -13.76
N CYS A 261 0.97 -14.01 -12.73
CA CYS A 261 0.54 -15.35 -12.34
C CYS A 261 -0.26 -16.04 -13.46
N VAL A 262 -1.03 -15.30 -14.28
CA VAL A 262 -1.68 -15.83 -15.49
C VAL A 262 -0.66 -16.28 -16.49
N LEU A 263 0.31 -15.42 -16.79
CA LEU A 263 1.30 -15.66 -17.84
C LEU A 263 2.26 -16.79 -17.43
N ALA A 264 2.66 -16.87 -16.16
CA ALA A 264 3.49 -17.96 -15.64
C ALA A 264 2.73 -19.29 -15.55
N ALA A 265 1.48 -19.27 -15.06
CA ALA A 265 0.67 -20.48 -15.01
C ALA A 265 0.31 -20.98 -16.41
N THR A 266 -0.01 -20.09 -17.35
CA THR A 266 -0.26 -20.48 -18.74
C THR A 266 1.00 -20.94 -19.47
N ALA A 267 2.18 -20.36 -19.18
CA ALA A 267 3.43 -20.88 -19.71
C ALA A 267 3.77 -22.29 -19.20
N ALA A 268 3.64 -22.49 -17.88
CA ALA A 268 3.93 -23.77 -17.24
C ALA A 268 2.95 -24.87 -17.65
N THR A 269 1.69 -24.48 -17.90
CA THR A 269 0.64 -25.42 -18.27
C THR A 269 0.63 -25.70 -19.78
N ALA A 270 0.80 -24.70 -20.64
CA ALA A 270 0.47 -24.84 -22.05
C ALA A 270 1.51 -25.59 -22.90
N GLY A 271 2.65 -26.02 -22.33
CA GLY A 271 3.65 -26.85 -23.05
C GLY A 271 4.01 -26.28 -24.41
N PHE A 272 4.00 -24.95 -24.53
CA PHE A 272 4.05 -24.25 -25.81
C PHE A 272 5.41 -24.53 -26.46
N SER A 273 5.42 -25.35 -27.50
CA SER A 273 6.58 -25.56 -28.38
C SER A 273 6.70 -24.47 -29.44
N GLY A 274 5.79 -23.48 -29.44
CA GLY A 274 5.85 -22.33 -30.32
C GLY A 274 6.94 -21.37 -29.87
N VAL A 275 7.77 -20.91 -30.81
CA VAL A 275 8.86 -19.94 -30.59
C VAL A 275 8.27 -18.58 -30.21
N LEU A 276 7.86 -18.42 -28.95
CA LEU A 276 7.66 -17.09 -28.38
C LEU A 276 9.04 -16.44 -28.24
N THR A 277 9.12 -15.16 -28.62
CA THR A 277 10.39 -14.43 -28.56
C THR A 277 10.77 -14.20 -27.10
N SER A 278 12.08 -14.22 -26.81
CA SER A 278 12.63 -13.89 -25.47
C SER A 278 12.04 -12.59 -24.91
N GLY A 279 11.80 -11.59 -25.76
CA GLY A 279 11.20 -10.31 -25.39
C GLY A 279 9.77 -10.38 -24.83
N PHE A 280 8.97 -11.40 -25.19
CA PHE A 280 7.67 -11.62 -24.54
C PHE A 280 7.87 -12.04 -23.09
N TRP A 281 8.70 -13.05 -22.85
CA TRP A 281 8.95 -13.58 -21.51
C TRP A 281 9.66 -12.58 -20.59
N SER A 282 10.51 -11.69 -21.12
CA SER A 282 11.10 -10.59 -20.35
C SER A 282 10.06 -9.59 -19.83
N ARG A 283 8.98 -9.33 -20.60
CA ARG A 283 7.86 -8.49 -20.13
C ARG A 283 7.04 -9.21 -19.05
N VAL A 284 6.81 -10.51 -19.22
CA VAL A 284 6.15 -11.36 -18.21
C VAL A 284 6.94 -11.33 -16.91
N LEU A 285 8.26 -11.53 -16.97
CA LEU A 285 9.16 -11.49 -15.81
C LEU A 285 9.11 -10.13 -15.12
N THR A 286 9.21 -9.02 -15.87
CA THR A 286 9.10 -7.66 -15.31
C THR A 286 7.77 -7.45 -14.57
N ARG A 287 6.66 -7.96 -15.10
CA ARG A 287 5.36 -7.87 -14.43
C ARG A 287 5.28 -8.78 -13.20
N ALA A 288 5.87 -9.98 -13.27
CA ALA A 288 5.94 -10.92 -12.15
C ALA A 288 6.67 -10.32 -10.95
N VAL A 289 7.80 -9.66 -11.21
CA VAL A 289 8.56 -8.91 -10.22
C VAL A 289 7.69 -7.83 -9.56
N ARG A 290 7.00 -7.01 -10.36
CA ARG A 290 6.11 -5.94 -9.85
C ARG A 290 4.91 -6.45 -9.05
N GLN A 291 4.54 -7.72 -9.23
CA GLN A 291 3.46 -8.37 -8.49
C GLN A 291 3.96 -9.21 -7.31
N GLY A 292 5.27 -9.21 -7.03
CA GLY A 292 5.85 -9.94 -5.91
C GLY A 292 5.94 -11.45 -6.10
N ALA A 293 6.09 -11.94 -7.34
CA ALA A 293 6.29 -13.36 -7.62
C ALA A 293 7.56 -13.89 -6.93
N ASP A 294 7.54 -15.13 -6.42
CA ASP A 294 8.73 -15.68 -5.76
C ASP A 294 9.91 -15.93 -6.74
N VAL A 295 11.10 -16.14 -6.19
CA VAL A 295 12.33 -16.41 -6.97
C VAL A 295 12.22 -17.67 -7.81
N ALA A 296 11.45 -18.67 -7.37
CA ALA A 296 11.27 -19.93 -8.11
C ALA A 296 10.50 -19.70 -9.42
N ALA A 297 9.44 -18.88 -9.38
CA ALA A 297 8.68 -18.47 -10.56
C ALA A 297 9.55 -17.65 -11.53
N LEU A 298 10.32 -16.68 -11.03
CA LEU A 298 11.23 -15.89 -11.87
C LEU A 298 12.32 -16.76 -12.52
N ARG A 299 12.85 -17.72 -11.76
CA ARG A 299 13.84 -18.69 -12.26
C ARG A 299 13.25 -19.58 -13.35
N TYR A 300 12.02 -20.07 -13.18
CA TYR A 300 11.32 -20.83 -14.21
C TYR A 300 11.16 -20.00 -15.50
N LEU A 301 10.72 -18.75 -15.39
CA LEU A 301 10.61 -17.83 -16.53
C LEU A 301 11.95 -17.63 -17.24
N HIS A 302 13.04 -17.48 -16.49
CA HIS A 302 14.37 -17.31 -17.08
C HIS A 302 14.90 -18.60 -17.72
N GLU A 303 14.98 -19.69 -16.96
CA GLU A 303 15.69 -20.91 -17.35
C GLU A 303 14.90 -21.76 -18.35
N GLN A 304 13.58 -21.85 -18.18
CA GLN A 304 12.74 -22.73 -19.01
C GLN A 304 12.13 -21.99 -20.20
N LEU A 305 11.88 -20.68 -20.04
CA LEU A 305 11.17 -19.88 -21.04
C LEU A 305 12.06 -18.83 -21.71
N GLY A 306 13.32 -18.69 -21.27
CA GLY A 306 14.28 -17.78 -21.90
C GLY A 306 13.96 -16.31 -21.66
N ALA A 307 13.28 -15.96 -20.56
CA ALA A 307 13.10 -14.58 -20.16
C ALA A 307 14.45 -13.93 -19.85
N GLU A 308 14.71 -12.73 -20.38
CA GLU A 308 15.89 -11.96 -20.02
C GLU A 308 15.71 -11.33 -18.64
N VAL A 309 16.70 -11.50 -17.77
CA VAL A 309 16.69 -10.93 -16.41
C VAL A 309 17.15 -9.47 -16.48
N GLN A 310 16.19 -8.55 -16.32
CA GLN A 310 16.46 -7.11 -16.27
C GLN A 310 16.60 -6.65 -14.81
N LEU A 311 17.79 -6.15 -14.43
CA LEU A 311 18.07 -5.73 -13.05
C LEU A 311 17.26 -4.51 -12.60
N GLN A 312 16.97 -3.56 -13.51
CA GLN A 312 16.28 -2.33 -13.13
C GLN A 312 14.84 -2.56 -12.62
N PRO A 313 13.96 -3.32 -13.31
CA PRO A 313 12.63 -3.63 -12.77
C PRO A 313 12.66 -4.37 -11.43
N ILE A 314 13.68 -5.22 -11.21
CA ILE A 314 13.89 -5.96 -9.95
C ILE A 314 14.34 -5.01 -8.84
N ALA A 315 15.21 -4.05 -9.14
CA ALA A 315 15.59 -3.02 -8.17
C ALA A 315 14.39 -2.13 -7.81
N GLU A 316 13.55 -1.78 -8.79
CA GLU A 316 12.36 -0.93 -8.61
C GLU A 316 11.29 -1.58 -7.74
N ALA A 317 10.92 -2.84 -8.01
CA ALA A 317 9.73 -3.43 -7.39
C ALA A 317 9.95 -4.79 -6.74
N GLY A 318 11.13 -5.39 -6.93
CA GLY A 318 11.44 -6.72 -6.46
C GLY A 318 11.84 -6.80 -4.99
N SER A 319 11.85 -8.03 -4.47
CA SER A 319 12.40 -8.33 -3.15
C SER A 319 13.94 -8.41 -3.19
N VAL A 320 14.57 -8.37 -2.01
CA VAL A 320 16.03 -8.49 -1.90
C VAL A 320 16.51 -9.85 -2.42
N GLU A 321 15.77 -10.92 -2.14
CA GLU A 321 16.06 -12.27 -2.61
C GLU A 321 16.00 -12.38 -4.14
N GLN A 322 15.02 -11.71 -4.76
CA GLN A 322 14.92 -11.63 -6.23
C GLN A 322 16.10 -10.87 -6.83
N LEU A 323 16.51 -9.76 -6.20
CA LEU A 323 17.67 -8.99 -6.62
C LEU A 323 18.97 -9.81 -6.52
N GLU A 324 19.18 -10.53 -5.42
CA GLU A 324 20.34 -11.39 -5.24
C GLU A 324 20.43 -12.48 -6.31
N TRP A 325 19.31 -13.15 -6.57
CA TRP A 325 19.23 -14.12 -7.66
C TRP A 325 19.55 -13.47 -9.01
N ALA A 326 18.98 -12.31 -9.31
CA ALA A 326 19.18 -11.61 -10.57
C ALA A 326 20.63 -11.14 -10.76
N LEU A 327 21.26 -10.65 -9.70
CA LEU A 327 22.70 -10.32 -9.69
C LEU A 327 23.55 -11.57 -9.92
N GLY A 328 23.16 -12.72 -9.35
CA GLY A 328 23.80 -14.01 -9.61
C GLY A 328 23.68 -14.46 -11.08
N VAL A 329 22.51 -14.29 -11.69
CA VAL A 329 22.29 -14.57 -13.12
C VAL A 329 23.15 -13.65 -14.00
N ALA A 330 23.16 -12.35 -13.71
CA ALA A 330 23.98 -11.38 -14.43
C ALA A 330 25.48 -11.69 -14.31
N ALA A 331 25.93 -12.11 -13.12
CA ALA A 331 27.30 -12.53 -12.89
C ALA A 331 27.68 -13.79 -13.67
N GLY A 332 26.79 -14.78 -13.73
CA GLY A 332 27.00 -16.00 -14.52
C GLY A 332 27.06 -15.72 -16.03
N ALA A 333 26.18 -14.85 -16.54
CA ALA A 333 26.10 -14.54 -17.97
C ALA A 333 27.32 -13.77 -18.50
N ALA A 334 27.90 -12.88 -17.70
CA ALA A 334 29.07 -12.09 -18.11
C ALA A 334 30.43 -12.72 -17.74
N GLY A 335 30.44 -13.95 -17.19
CA GLY A 335 31.65 -14.67 -16.81
C GLY A 335 32.52 -13.91 -15.80
N ALA A 336 33.82 -14.26 -15.71
CA ALA A 336 34.77 -13.58 -14.81
C ALA A 336 34.85 -12.05 -15.04
N ALA A 337 34.40 -11.56 -16.20
CA ALA A 337 34.34 -10.13 -16.49
C ALA A 337 33.25 -9.39 -15.70
N TYR A 338 32.18 -10.05 -15.23
CA TYR A 338 31.20 -9.39 -14.36
C TYR A 338 31.72 -9.17 -12.94
N ALA A 339 32.53 -10.08 -12.39
CA ALA A 339 33.18 -9.84 -11.10
C ALA A 339 34.12 -8.62 -11.18
N ALA A 340 34.75 -8.41 -12.34
CA ALA A 340 35.51 -7.19 -12.65
C ALA A 340 34.61 -5.98 -12.99
N ALA A 341 33.37 -6.18 -13.46
CA ALA A 341 32.41 -5.11 -13.77
C ALA A 341 31.52 -4.69 -12.57
N ALA A 342 31.35 -5.55 -11.57
CA ALA A 342 30.93 -5.19 -10.21
C ALA A 342 32.00 -4.31 -9.52
N GLN A 343 33.24 -4.36 -10.02
CA GLN A 343 34.31 -3.38 -9.78
C GLN A 343 34.46 -2.37 -10.95
N GLY A 344 33.63 -2.48 -11.98
CA GLY A 344 33.59 -1.64 -13.18
C GLY A 344 32.67 -0.45 -12.99
N PRO A 345 32.50 0.40 -14.01
CA PRO A 345 32.20 1.81 -13.82
C PRO A 345 30.95 2.00 -12.96
N ALA A 346 31.13 2.74 -11.86
CA ALA A 346 30.13 3.13 -10.87
C ALA A 346 28.74 3.58 -11.40
N PRO A 347 28.56 4.10 -12.64
CA PRO A 347 27.25 4.61 -13.07
C PRO A 347 26.13 3.57 -13.12
N ALA A 348 26.40 2.32 -13.51
CA ALA A 348 25.33 1.33 -13.70
C ALA A 348 24.73 0.86 -12.37
N ALA A 349 25.59 0.62 -11.36
CA ALA A 349 25.14 0.24 -10.03
C ALA A 349 24.44 1.41 -9.30
N GLN A 350 24.95 2.63 -9.48
CA GLN A 350 24.29 3.83 -8.95
C GLN A 350 22.91 4.04 -9.59
N HIS A 351 22.74 3.74 -10.87
CA HIS A 351 21.44 3.78 -11.55
C HIS A 351 20.44 2.79 -10.94
N LEU A 352 20.85 1.56 -10.61
CA LEU A 352 19.98 0.59 -9.93
C LEU A 352 19.56 1.06 -8.53
N GLN A 353 20.50 1.65 -7.77
CA GLN A 353 20.18 2.22 -6.46
C GLN A 353 19.21 3.39 -6.58
N LEU A 354 19.41 4.28 -7.57
CA LEU A 354 18.49 5.39 -7.84
C LEU A 354 17.10 4.90 -8.29
N ALA A 355 17.02 3.85 -9.10
CA ALA A 355 15.75 3.25 -9.51
C ALA A 355 14.98 2.64 -8.33
N ALA A 356 15.69 1.95 -7.41
CA ALA A 356 15.12 1.45 -6.17
C ALA A 356 14.64 2.59 -5.26
N LEU A 357 15.41 3.67 -5.14
CA LEU A 357 15.04 4.84 -4.36
C LEU A 357 13.85 5.59 -4.96
N ALA A 358 13.79 5.75 -6.28
CA ALA A 358 12.70 6.41 -7.00
C ALA A 358 11.34 5.75 -6.76
N THR A 359 11.33 4.45 -6.52
CA THR A 359 10.13 3.64 -6.26
C THR A 359 9.86 3.39 -4.77
N GLY A 360 10.78 3.82 -3.88
CA GLY A 360 10.68 3.62 -2.44
C GLY A 360 11.14 2.26 -1.93
N ASN A 361 11.79 1.46 -2.77
CA ASN A 361 12.37 0.16 -2.41
C ASN A 361 13.70 0.33 -1.65
N THR A 362 13.60 0.87 -0.42
CA THR A 362 14.75 1.16 0.44
C THR A 362 15.47 -0.09 0.93
N ALA A 363 14.82 -1.26 0.96
CA ALA A 363 15.44 -2.53 1.28
C ALA A 363 16.48 -2.91 0.21
N THR A 364 16.07 -2.86 -1.07
CA THR A 364 16.97 -3.07 -2.22
C THR A 364 18.09 -2.02 -2.26
N ALA A 365 17.79 -0.74 -2.05
CA ALA A 365 18.82 0.30 -2.02
C ALA A 365 19.86 0.09 -0.89
N SER A 366 19.40 -0.31 0.30
CA SER A 366 20.27 -0.68 1.43
C SER A 366 21.14 -1.88 1.09
N HIS A 367 20.55 -2.91 0.47
CA HIS A 367 21.26 -4.12 0.10
C HIS A 367 22.36 -3.85 -0.93
N LEU A 368 22.06 -3.06 -1.97
CA LEU A 368 23.04 -2.64 -2.98
C LEU A 368 24.20 -1.85 -2.35
N HIS A 369 23.91 -0.99 -1.38
CA HIS A 369 24.92 -0.22 -0.66
C HIS A 369 25.80 -1.12 0.24
N ALA A 370 25.17 -1.95 1.08
CA ALA A 370 25.86 -2.83 2.02
C ALA A 370 26.72 -3.90 1.33
N ARG A 371 26.32 -4.38 0.15
CA ARG A 371 27.12 -5.29 -0.68
C ARG A 371 28.29 -4.60 -1.39
N GLY A 372 28.41 -3.28 -1.29
CA GLY A 372 29.43 -2.51 -2.01
C GLY A 372 29.21 -2.46 -3.52
N VAL A 373 28.01 -2.84 -4.01
CA VAL A 373 27.65 -2.74 -5.43
C VAL A 373 27.46 -1.26 -5.80
N ALA A 374 26.80 -0.49 -4.93
CA ALA A 374 26.66 0.96 -5.03
C ALA A 374 27.22 1.64 -3.76
N PRO A 375 28.55 1.71 -3.61
CA PRO A 375 29.19 2.19 -2.38
C PRO A 375 29.06 3.71 -2.21
N VAL A 376 28.89 4.45 -3.31
CA VAL A 376 28.71 5.90 -3.29
C VAL A 376 27.25 6.22 -3.01
N LEU A 377 27.00 6.98 -1.94
CA LEU A 377 25.65 7.48 -1.66
C LEU A 377 25.25 8.50 -2.72
N PRO A 378 24.01 8.47 -3.23
CA PRO A 378 23.57 9.42 -4.24
C PRO A 378 23.56 10.85 -3.68
N ALA A 379 23.70 11.81 -4.57
CA ALA A 379 23.54 13.21 -4.22
C ALA A 379 22.07 13.49 -3.87
N ALA A 380 21.83 14.43 -2.95
CA ALA A 380 20.48 14.70 -2.46
C ALA A 380 19.51 15.06 -3.59
N ASP A 381 19.96 15.84 -4.57
CA ASP A 381 19.17 16.23 -5.75
C ASP A 381 18.70 15.04 -6.60
N GLN A 382 19.52 13.99 -6.72
CA GLN A 382 19.18 12.76 -7.44
C GLN A 382 18.08 11.95 -6.74
N VAL A 383 17.98 12.04 -5.40
CA VAL A 383 16.94 11.35 -4.62
C VAL A 383 15.66 12.18 -4.55
N LEU A 384 15.80 13.51 -4.51
CA LEU A 384 14.69 14.45 -4.40
C LEU A 384 13.87 14.58 -5.70
N THR A 385 14.47 14.40 -6.88
CA THR A 385 13.75 14.60 -8.16
C THR A 385 12.76 13.48 -8.52
N PRO A 386 13.00 12.20 -8.20
CA PRO A 386 12.04 11.13 -8.48
C PRO A 386 11.46 10.39 -7.25
N GLY A 387 11.99 10.59 -6.03
CA GLY A 387 11.76 9.66 -4.91
C GLY A 387 10.59 9.97 -3.94
N PRO A 388 9.95 8.94 -3.36
CA PRO A 388 9.11 9.10 -2.17
C PRO A 388 9.93 9.52 -0.95
N PHE A 389 9.28 10.07 0.09
CA PHE A 389 9.95 10.49 1.34
C PHE A 389 10.81 9.40 1.96
N ILE A 390 10.40 8.13 1.85
CA ILE A 390 11.15 7.01 2.40
C ILE A 390 12.58 6.93 1.83
N ALA A 391 12.79 7.38 0.59
CA ALA A 391 14.11 7.46 -0.03
C ALA A 391 14.97 8.58 0.56
N VAL A 392 14.37 9.75 0.83
CA VAL A 392 15.03 10.87 1.52
C VAL A 392 15.42 10.46 2.94
N ARG A 393 14.50 9.83 3.66
CA ARG A 393 14.75 9.28 4.99
C ARG A 393 15.90 8.28 4.98
N TRP A 394 15.90 7.37 4.02
CA TRP A 394 16.98 6.41 3.83
C TRP A 394 18.34 7.11 3.62
N LEU A 395 18.40 8.11 2.72
CA LEU A 395 19.64 8.84 2.43
C LEU A 395 20.20 9.54 3.68
N VAL A 396 19.33 10.23 4.43
CA VAL A 396 19.70 10.92 5.68
C VAL A 396 20.24 9.90 6.69
N GLN A 397 19.56 8.76 6.86
CA GLN A 397 19.99 7.72 7.80
C GLN A 397 21.35 7.12 7.43
N GLN A 398 21.59 6.82 6.15
CA GLN A 398 22.90 6.27 5.72
C GLN A 398 24.03 7.27 5.97
N ARG A 399 23.81 8.55 5.69
CA ARG A 399 24.83 9.58 5.95
C ARG A 399 25.09 9.78 7.44
N LEU A 400 24.06 9.78 8.28
CA LEU A 400 24.23 9.85 9.73
C LEU A 400 25.00 8.63 10.27
N ALA A 401 24.76 7.44 9.72
CA ALA A 401 25.51 6.23 10.08
C ALA A 401 27.00 6.34 9.70
N VAL A 402 27.29 6.86 8.50
CA VAL A 402 28.67 7.11 8.04
C VAL A 402 29.36 8.17 8.90
N GLN A 403 28.66 9.25 9.31
CA GLN A 403 29.15 10.24 10.27
C GLN A 403 29.48 9.63 11.63
N ALA A 404 28.57 8.83 12.18
CA ALA A 404 28.77 8.18 13.48
C ALA A 404 29.99 7.25 13.46
N ALA A 405 30.14 6.45 12.41
CA ALA A 405 31.28 5.55 12.24
C ALA A 405 32.62 6.30 12.15
N ALA A 406 32.67 7.46 11.50
CA ALA A 406 33.89 8.27 11.44
C ALA A 406 34.22 8.96 12.77
N ALA A 407 33.21 9.40 13.54
CA ALA A 407 33.41 9.97 14.86
C ALA A 407 34.01 8.94 15.84
N ASP A 408 33.51 7.71 15.81
CA ASP A 408 34.03 6.61 16.63
C ASP A 408 35.47 6.23 16.25
N GLY A 409 35.80 6.27 14.95
CA GLY A 409 37.14 5.97 14.44
C GLY A 409 38.20 7.01 14.85
N ALA A 410 37.83 8.30 14.92
CA ALA A 410 38.76 9.37 15.31
C ALA A 410 39.19 9.31 16.79
N GLY A 411 38.35 8.76 17.67
CA GLY A 411 38.64 8.64 19.11
C GLY A 411 39.67 7.55 19.46
N ALA A 412 39.80 6.51 18.64
CA ALA A 412 40.67 5.37 18.93
C ALA A 412 42.17 5.62 18.61
N GLY A 413 42.50 6.65 17.82
CA GLY A 413 43.88 6.93 17.39
C GLY A 413 44.70 7.83 18.33
N GLY A 414 44.10 8.39 19.38
CA GLY A 414 44.71 9.50 20.16
C GLY A 414 45.41 9.12 21.46
N ALA A 415 45.35 7.87 21.93
CA ALA A 415 45.92 7.47 23.21
C ALA A 415 46.76 6.19 23.09
N GLY A 416 48.09 6.33 22.97
CA GLY A 416 49.00 5.19 23.20
C GLY A 416 50.25 5.08 22.33
N ALA A 417 51.02 6.15 22.15
CA ALA A 417 52.45 6.02 21.87
C ALA A 417 53.22 6.08 23.20
N GLY A 418 53.24 4.96 23.93
CA GLY A 418 53.95 4.80 25.20
C GLY A 418 53.91 3.33 25.61
N GLY A 419 55.05 2.65 25.50
CA GLY A 419 55.09 1.20 25.39
C GLY A 419 54.85 0.40 26.67
N ALA A 420 54.49 -0.86 26.48
CA ALA A 420 54.96 -1.98 27.28
C ALA A 420 54.66 -3.28 26.53
N ALA A 421 55.72 -3.95 26.10
CA ALA A 421 55.68 -5.36 25.75
C ALA A 421 55.43 -6.20 27.01
N ALA A 422 54.50 -7.15 26.96
CA ALA A 422 54.59 -8.40 27.73
C ALA A 422 53.44 -9.38 27.41
N VAL A 423 53.87 -10.54 26.90
CA VAL A 423 53.45 -11.90 27.29
C VAL A 423 52.05 -12.38 26.89
N ALA A 424 52.07 -13.17 25.80
CA ALA A 424 51.16 -14.28 25.61
C ALA A 424 51.47 -15.41 26.61
N GLU A 425 50.45 -16.00 27.22
CA GLU A 425 50.51 -17.35 27.77
C GLU A 425 49.28 -18.17 27.36
N ALA A 426 49.52 -19.46 27.20
CA ALA A 426 48.70 -20.42 26.48
C ALA A 426 47.68 -21.16 27.37
N GLY A 427 46.72 -21.83 26.71
CA GLY A 427 45.85 -22.85 27.30
C GLY A 427 44.64 -23.15 26.42
N ALA A 428 44.79 -23.74 25.23
CA ALA A 428 44.85 -25.18 24.95
C ALA A 428 43.54 -25.98 25.16
N ALA A 429 42.86 -26.32 24.05
CA ALA A 429 42.25 -27.62 23.67
C ALA A 429 41.03 -27.35 22.75
N GLY A 430 41.01 -27.69 21.46
CA GLY A 430 41.14 -29.04 20.90
C GLY A 430 41.07 -29.02 19.37
N ARG A 431 41.64 -30.08 18.77
CA ARG A 431 42.11 -30.21 17.37
C ARG A 431 41.01 -30.58 16.37
N ALA A 432 41.18 -30.13 15.12
CA ALA A 432 41.30 -30.92 13.87
C ALA A 432 41.24 -29.94 12.66
N ALA A 433 42.34 -29.53 12.00
CA ALA A 433 43.27 -30.25 11.10
C ALA A 433 42.72 -30.54 9.68
N ALA A 434 42.98 -29.59 8.75
CA ALA A 434 43.38 -29.76 7.33
C ALA A 434 43.62 -28.31 6.77
N VAL A 435 44.84 -27.79 6.61
CA VAL A 435 45.88 -28.02 5.57
C VAL A 435 45.29 -27.93 4.16
N GLY A 436 45.68 -27.06 3.22
CA GLY A 436 46.66 -25.96 3.08
C GLY A 436 46.07 -24.96 2.06
N GLU A 437 46.70 -23.92 1.54
CA GLU A 437 48.08 -23.51 1.39
C GLU A 437 48.04 -22.03 0.99
N ALA A 438 48.91 -21.21 1.60
CA ALA A 438 48.99 -19.78 1.37
C ALA A 438 49.92 -19.47 0.18
N ALA A 439 49.49 -18.56 -0.68
CA ALA A 439 50.39 -17.76 -1.51
C ALA A 439 50.19 -16.29 -1.16
N SER A 440 51.06 -15.78 -0.29
CA SER A 440 51.38 -14.37 -0.17
C SER A 440 52.16 -13.91 -1.40
N VAL A 441 51.87 -12.72 -1.93
CA VAL A 441 52.79 -11.66 -2.39
C VAL A 441 51.95 -10.64 -3.16
N GLY A 442 52.05 -9.36 -2.80
CA GLY A 442 51.47 -8.29 -3.61
C GLY A 442 51.30 -6.95 -2.90
N GLU A 443 52.32 -6.49 -2.20
CA GLU A 443 52.46 -5.10 -1.77
C GLU A 443 52.54 -4.21 -3.02
N ALA A 444 51.54 -3.36 -3.25
CA ALA A 444 51.54 -2.41 -4.36
C ALA A 444 51.04 -1.03 -3.91
N ALA A 445 52.02 -0.15 -3.73
CA ALA A 445 52.03 1.26 -4.07
C ALA A 445 50.84 2.14 -3.65
N ALA A 446 51.04 2.80 -2.50
CA ALA A 446 50.48 4.12 -2.24
C ALA A 446 50.95 5.13 -3.30
N ALA A 447 50.02 5.67 -4.07
CA ALA A 447 50.20 6.91 -4.84
C ALA A 447 48.84 7.53 -5.15
N GLY A 448 48.60 8.75 -4.66
CA GLY A 448 47.43 9.56 -5.03
C GLY A 448 46.79 10.31 -3.87
N GLY A 449 47.57 11.17 -3.19
CA GLY A 449 47.03 12.13 -2.23
C GLY A 449 46.13 13.15 -2.92
N ALA A 450 44.84 12.87 -2.95
CA ALA A 450 43.80 13.89 -3.03
C ALA A 450 43.23 14.04 -1.63
N SER A 451 43.79 14.95 -0.84
CA SER A 451 43.23 15.39 0.44
C SER A 451 41.99 16.25 0.18
N GLY A 452 40.94 15.62 -0.34
CA GLY A 452 39.58 16.11 -0.19
C GLY A 452 39.05 15.48 1.08
N GLU A 453 38.99 16.26 2.17
CA GLU A 453 38.17 15.90 3.33
C GLU A 453 36.74 15.66 2.83
N ALA A 454 36.40 14.39 2.61
CA ALA A 454 35.05 13.99 2.26
C ALA A 454 34.20 14.29 3.49
N ALA A 455 33.48 15.41 3.45
CA ALA A 455 32.56 15.80 4.51
C ALA A 455 31.60 14.63 4.77
N VAL A 456 31.74 13.99 5.94
CA VAL A 456 31.23 12.63 6.19
C VAL A 456 29.70 12.59 6.35
N GLY A 457 28.98 13.70 6.18
CA GLY A 457 27.54 13.62 5.93
C GLY A 457 26.95 14.84 5.27
N LEU A 458 25.64 15.05 5.44
CA LEU A 458 24.90 16.09 4.70
C LEU A 458 25.57 17.45 4.89
N ALA A 459 26.11 17.98 3.80
CA ALA A 459 26.61 19.34 3.79
C ALA A 459 25.45 20.30 4.07
N ASN A 460 25.73 21.46 4.68
CA ASN A 460 24.70 22.49 4.89
C ASN A 460 23.95 22.78 3.58
N ALA A 461 24.67 22.92 2.46
CA ALA A 461 24.07 23.12 1.14
C ALA A 461 23.10 22.00 0.69
N GLU A 462 23.27 20.76 1.13
CA GLU A 462 22.34 19.67 0.82
C GLU A 462 21.12 19.70 1.74
N TRP A 463 21.30 20.04 3.02
CA TRP A 463 20.19 20.35 3.91
C TRP A 463 19.37 21.52 3.38
N ASP A 464 20.02 22.53 2.82
CA ASP A 464 19.37 23.72 2.27
C ASP A 464 18.55 23.38 1.03
N LYS A 465 19.10 22.58 0.12
CA LYS A 465 18.35 22.02 -1.00
C LYS A 465 17.15 21.19 -0.52
N LEU A 466 17.33 20.36 0.48
CA LEU A 466 16.28 19.48 1.02
C LEU A 466 15.18 20.31 1.71
N LEU A 467 15.53 21.29 2.52
CA LEU A 467 14.59 22.17 3.21
C LEU A 467 13.90 23.14 2.24
N ALA A 468 14.61 23.66 1.24
CA ALA A 468 14.01 24.46 0.17
C ALA A 468 13.02 23.63 -0.66
N TRP A 469 13.35 22.37 -0.94
CA TRP A 469 12.45 21.47 -1.65
C TRP A 469 11.17 21.16 -0.86
N VAL A 470 11.28 21.04 0.47
CA VAL A 470 10.12 20.84 1.37
C VAL A 470 9.30 22.13 1.55
N GLY A 471 9.95 23.30 1.67
CA GLY A 471 9.29 24.54 2.06
C GLY A 471 8.94 25.51 0.93
N GLU A 472 9.64 25.50 -0.20
CA GLU A 472 9.62 26.59 -1.19
C GLU A 472 9.02 26.16 -2.52
N ASP A 473 9.40 24.98 -3.01
CA ASP A 473 8.95 24.49 -4.31
C ASP A 473 7.51 23.96 -4.28
N GLY A 474 6.99 23.58 -3.11
CA GLY A 474 5.69 22.92 -2.98
C GLY A 474 5.53 21.72 -3.91
N ARG A 475 6.62 21.18 -4.49
CA ARG A 475 6.62 20.08 -5.48
C ARG A 475 6.27 18.73 -4.85
N LEU A 476 6.15 18.72 -3.52
CA LEU A 476 5.70 17.63 -2.67
C LEU A 476 4.21 17.69 -2.31
N ARG A 477 3.37 18.33 -3.14
CA ARG A 477 1.90 18.38 -2.99
C ARG A 477 1.36 17.01 -2.58
N GLY A 478 0.68 16.94 -1.44
CA GLY A 478 0.01 15.72 -0.93
C GLY A 478 0.90 14.53 -0.55
N ARG A 479 2.24 14.63 -0.56
CA ARG A 479 3.13 13.48 -0.32
C ARG A 479 3.75 13.41 1.09
N PHE A 480 3.70 14.49 1.86
CA PHE A 480 4.29 14.57 3.19
C PHE A 480 3.22 14.76 4.27
N SER A 481 3.06 13.77 5.14
CA SER A 481 2.29 13.89 6.37
C SER A 481 3.04 14.75 7.40
N GLU A 482 2.31 15.33 8.36
CA GLU A 482 2.89 16.08 9.47
C GLU A 482 3.94 15.27 10.25
N ASN A 483 3.74 13.96 10.37
CA ASN A 483 4.71 13.04 10.97
C ASN A 483 6.04 12.96 10.20
N GLN A 484 6.00 13.08 8.87
CA GLN A 484 7.20 13.06 8.03
C GLN A 484 7.96 14.37 8.12
N TRP A 485 7.26 15.50 8.24
CA TRP A 485 7.87 16.80 8.55
C TRP A 485 8.56 16.79 9.92
N GLU A 486 7.88 16.33 10.98
CA GLU A 486 8.45 16.33 12.33
C GLU A 486 9.68 15.42 12.42
N TRP A 487 9.67 14.28 11.70
CA TRP A 487 10.84 13.43 11.57
C TRP A 487 12.02 14.18 10.92
N LEU A 488 11.76 14.89 9.82
CA LEU A 488 12.80 15.59 9.08
C LEU A 488 13.38 16.76 9.89
N ARG A 489 12.52 17.52 10.56
CA ARG A 489 12.89 18.56 11.51
C ARG A 489 13.81 18.01 12.60
N THR A 490 13.43 16.88 13.19
CA THR A 490 14.23 16.22 14.24
C THR A 490 15.58 15.79 13.68
N ALA A 491 15.62 15.18 12.49
CA ALA A 491 16.86 14.74 11.86
C ALA A 491 17.80 15.91 11.52
N PHE A 492 17.27 17.04 11.03
CA PHE A 492 18.06 18.24 10.75
C PHE A 492 18.66 18.84 12.03
N LEU A 493 17.86 18.95 13.10
CA LEU A 493 18.33 19.46 14.39
C LEU A 493 19.33 18.51 15.06
N ALA A 494 19.22 17.20 14.84
CA ALA A 494 20.17 16.21 15.34
C ALA A 494 21.46 16.10 14.51
N SER A 495 21.50 16.70 13.31
CA SER A 495 22.68 16.61 12.44
C SER A 495 23.89 17.34 13.03
N ALA A 496 25.09 16.81 12.82
CA ALA A 496 26.31 17.41 13.35
C ALA A 496 26.52 18.85 12.85
N VAL A 497 27.08 19.70 13.72
CA VAL A 497 27.51 21.06 13.36
C VAL A 497 28.98 21.01 12.99
N LEU A 498 29.34 21.56 11.82
CA LEU A 498 30.73 21.59 11.39
C LEU A 498 31.60 22.39 12.39
N PRO A 499 32.86 21.97 12.66
CA PRO A 499 33.74 22.66 13.62
C PRO A 499 33.97 24.14 13.32
N HIS A 500 33.89 24.53 12.05
CA HIS A 500 34.07 25.91 11.58
C HIS A 500 32.76 26.65 11.31
N ALA A 501 31.59 26.01 11.52
CA ALA A 501 30.31 26.68 11.33
C ALA A 501 30.10 27.73 12.43
N THR A 502 29.78 28.96 12.00
CA THR A 502 29.33 30.05 12.85
C THR A 502 27.84 30.29 12.63
N ALA A 503 27.20 31.04 13.53
CA ALA A 503 25.81 31.46 13.34
C ALA A 503 25.62 32.22 12.01
N ALA A 504 26.58 33.08 11.65
CA ALA A 504 26.57 33.84 10.40
C ALA A 504 26.72 32.96 9.17
N SER A 505 27.74 32.08 9.13
CA SER A 505 27.92 31.17 7.98
C SER A 505 26.75 30.19 7.82
N THR A 506 26.10 29.81 8.93
CA THR A 506 24.88 29.01 8.90
C THR A 506 23.72 29.84 8.36
N ALA A 507 23.50 31.07 8.84
CA ALA A 507 22.42 31.92 8.34
C ALA A 507 22.54 32.26 6.84
N ASP A 508 23.77 32.49 6.36
CA ASP A 508 24.06 32.78 4.95
C ASP A 508 23.91 31.55 4.06
N GLY A 509 24.42 30.39 4.50
CA GLY A 509 24.29 29.14 3.75
C GLY A 509 22.82 28.72 3.58
N GLN A 510 22.02 28.87 4.64
CA GLN A 510 20.65 28.36 4.70
C GLN A 510 19.60 29.26 4.05
N ASN A 511 20.02 30.28 3.27
CA ASN A 511 19.13 31.29 2.68
C ASN A 511 18.11 31.82 3.70
N ALA A 512 18.56 32.06 4.93
CA ALA A 512 17.65 32.47 5.99
C ALA A 512 16.97 33.79 5.59
N SER A 513 15.68 33.94 5.91
CA SER A 513 14.93 35.18 5.63
C SER A 513 15.74 36.41 6.08
N PRO A 514 15.64 37.55 5.38
CA PRO A 514 16.30 38.80 5.79
C PRO A 514 16.04 39.17 7.26
N VAL A 515 14.86 38.79 7.79
CA VAL A 515 14.50 38.96 9.20
C VAL A 515 15.37 38.09 10.11
N THR A 516 15.60 36.83 9.76
CA THR A 516 16.46 35.90 10.49
C THR A 516 17.92 36.35 10.44
N GLN A 517 18.41 36.76 9.27
CA GLN A 517 19.77 37.30 9.11
C GLN A 517 19.98 38.56 9.98
N SER A 518 19.03 39.51 9.96
CA SER A 518 19.08 40.71 10.82
C SER A 518 19.07 40.37 12.31
N GLY A 519 18.33 39.33 12.71
CA GLY A 519 18.32 38.83 14.09
C GLY A 519 19.67 38.26 14.52
N VAL A 520 20.29 37.44 13.66
CA VAL A 520 21.63 36.86 13.91
C VAL A 520 22.69 37.95 14.01
N VAL A 521 22.71 38.90 13.08
CA VAL A 521 23.65 40.04 13.09
C VAL A 521 23.50 40.89 14.36
N LYS A 522 22.27 41.11 14.84
CA LYS A 522 22.06 41.84 16.11
C LYS A 522 22.55 41.05 17.33
N MET A 523 22.43 39.73 17.33
CA MET A 523 22.95 38.90 18.42
C MET A 523 24.47 38.87 18.43
N THR A 524 25.12 38.66 17.28
CA THR A 524 26.58 38.64 17.17
C THR A 524 27.19 39.99 17.52
N TYR A 525 26.62 41.09 17.00
CA TYR A 525 27.10 42.46 17.30
C TYR A 525 27.05 42.81 18.79
N LYS A 526 25.97 42.45 19.49
CA LYS A 526 25.86 42.69 20.95
C LYS A 526 26.93 41.91 21.74
N ARG A 527 27.33 40.74 21.25
CA ARG A 527 28.31 39.88 21.91
C ARG A 527 29.73 40.35 21.65
N GLU A 528 30.06 40.78 20.44
CA GLU A 528 31.34 41.43 20.13
C GLU A 528 31.56 42.68 21.00
N GLN A 529 30.50 43.48 21.24
CA GLN A 529 30.57 44.58 22.20
C GLN A 529 30.84 44.12 23.63
N ALA A 530 30.20 43.03 24.09
CA ALA A 530 30.43 42.48 25.44
C ALA A 530 31.83 41.87 25.60
N ALA A 531 32.33 41.18 24.57
CA ALA A 531 33.68 40.61 24.55
C ALA A 531 34.76 41.70 24.57
N ALA A 532 34.59 42.76 23.75
CA ALA A 532 35.48 43.92 23.72
C ALA A 532 35.51 44.65 25.07
N ALA A 533 34.40 44.70 25.80
CA ALA A 533 34.35 45.27 27.15
C ALA A 533 35.10 44.40 28.19
N SER A 534 35.16 43.08 27.99
CA SER A 534 35.81 42.15 28.92
C SER A 534 37.32 41.95 28.71
N ALA A 535 37.83 42.22 27.50
CA ALA A 535 39.23 42.02 27.13
C ALA A 535 40.22 43.03 27.78
N GLY A 536 39.71 44.05 28.50
CA GLY A 536 40.53 45.11 29.11
C GLY A 536 41.20 44.76 30.44
N ALA A 537 41.00 43.56 31.01
CA ALA A 537 41.48 43.24 32.36
C ALA A 537 42.16 41.86 32.44
N GLY A 538 43.48 41.85 32.59
CA GLY A 538 44.21 40.74 33.25
C GLY A 538 45.26 40.04 32.39
N GLY A 539 46.54 40.38 32.63
CA GLY A 539 47.69 39.56 32.23
C GLY A 539 48.17 38.70 33.39
N SER A 540 48.37 37.39 33.17
CA SER A 540 49.25 36.52 33.94
C SER A 540 49.35 35.11 33.32
N GLU A 541 50.57 34.57 33.27
CA GLU A 541 51.01 33.37 32.54
C GLU A 541 50.69 32.02 33.25
N HIS A 542 49.56 31.87 33.95
CA HIS A 542 49.17 30.62 34.64
C HIS A 542 47.98 29.87 34.01
N ASN A 543 47.71 30.08 32.72
CA ASN A 543 46.37 29.87 32.17
C ASN A 543 46.20 28.76 31.10
N ALA A 544 47.02 27.71 31.06
CA ALA A 544 46.80 26.63 30.07
C ALA A 544 45.48 25.86 30.30
N ALA A 545 45.18 25.46 31.54
CA ALA A 545 43.92 24.79 31.88
C ALA A 545 42.71 25.74 31.82
N ALA A 546 42.93 27.03 32.13
CA ALA A 546 41.91 28.06 31.97
C ALA A 546 41.62 28.35 30.48
N GLY A 547 42.65 28.30 29.62
CA GLY A 547 42.53 28.41 28.17
C GLY A 547 41.69 27.28 27.59
N ALA A 548 41.98 26.02 27.94
CA ALA A 548 41.19 24.87 27.49
C ALA A 548 39.71 24.95 27.93
N ARG A 549 39.44 25.44 29.15
CA ARG A 549 38.06 25.68 29.62
C ARG A 549 37.38 26.82 28.86
N ALA A 550 38.10 27.91 28.62
CA ALA A 550 37.58 29.05 27.86
C ALA A 550 37.30 28.67 26.40
N ASP A 551 38.15 27.85 25.78
CA ASP A 551 37.95 27.37 24.41
C ASP A 551 36.77 26.39 24.33
N HIS A 552 36.64 25.47 25.29
CA HIS A 552 35.46 24.59 25.40
C HIS A 552 34.18 25.39 25.63
N GLU A 553 34.23 26.45 26.45
CA GLU A 553 33.08 27.33 26.68
C GLU A 553 32.71 28.11 25.41
N ARG A 554 33.68 28.68 24.69
CA ARG A 554 33.46 29.31 23.38
C ARG A 554 32.86 28.34 22.37
N ASP A 555 33.32 27.10 22.34
CA ASP A 555 32.75 26.08 21.45
C ASP A 555 31.31 25.71 21.82
N ARG A 556 31.00 25.59 23.12
CA ARG A 556 29.62 25.39 23.60
C ARG A 556 28.73 26.56 23.18
N GLU A 557 29.19 27.79 23.38
CA GLU A 557 28.45 29.00 22.98
C GLU A 557 28.23 29.06 21.47
N ARG A 558 29.27 28.77 20.67
CA ARG A 558 29.18 28.67 19.21
C ARG A 558 28.14 27.64 18.78
N LEU A 559 28.15 26.45 19.39
CA LEU A 559 27.17 25.39 19.10
C LEU A 559 25.74 25.84 19.44
N GLU A 560 25.54 26.49 20.60
CA GLU A 560 24.24 27.01 21.01
C GLU A 560 23.70 28.06 20.03
N GLU A 561 24.56 28.94 19.53
CA GLU A 561 24.20 29.94 18.52
C GLU A 561 23.84 29.29 17.17
N VAL A 562 24.66 28.37 16.67
CA VAL A 562 24.36 27.64 15.42
C VAL A 562 23.04 26.89 15.54
N MET A 563 22.77 26.26 16.68
CA MET A 563 21.50 25.58 16.94
C MET A 563 20.32 26.54 17.05
N ALA A 564 20.52 27.76 17.55
CA ALA A 564 19.50 28.81 17.53
C ALA A 564 19.14 29.20 16.09
N VAL A 565 20.14 29.39 15.22
CA VAL A 565 19.91 29.67 13.79
C VAL A 565 19.17 28.52 13.10
N ARG A 566 19.61 27.28 13.29
CA ARG A 566 18.94 26.10 12.73
C ARG A 566 17.48 25.99 13.18
N ARG A 567 17.17 26.27 14.45
CA ARG A 567 15.78 26.31 14.95
C ARG A 567 14.94 27.37 14.25
N LEU A 568 15.50 28.55 13.97
CA LEU A 568 14.81 29.61 13.24
C LEU A 568 14.57 29.23 11.77
N VAL A 569 15.55 28.61 11.11
CA VAL A 569 15.39 28.11 9.73
C VAL A 569 14.28 27.07 9.65
N VAL A 570 14.29 26.08 10.56
CA VAL A 570 13.22 25.08 10.68
C VAL A 570 11.85 25.73 10.87
N ALA A 571 11.73 26.69 11.80
CA ALA A 571 10.46 27.37 12.04
C ALA A 571 9.96 28.15 10.80
N GLY A 572 10.87 28.70 10.01
CA GLY A 572 10.54 29.35 8.73
C GLY A 572 10.06 28.35 7.67
N VAL A 573 10.68 27.17 7.59
CA VAL A 573 10.24 26.09 6.68
C VAL A 573 8.91 25.50 7.15
N GLU A 574 8.72 25.27 8.45
CA GLU A 574 7.47 24.77 9.05
C GLU A 574 6.29 25.67 8.74
N ARG A 575 6.48 27.00 8.83
CA ARG A 575 5.44 27.96 8.48
C ARG A 575 5.02 27.84 7.03
N ARG A 576 5.99 27.81 6.11
CA ARG A 576 5.72 27.67 4.67
C ARG A 576 5.06 26.33 4.32
N PHE A 577 5.51 25.26 4.98
CA PHE A 577 4.90 23.94 4.86
C PHE A 577 3.42 23.97 5.27
N ARG A 578 3.09 24.53 6.44
CA ARG A 578 1.70 24.66 6.91
C ARG A 578 0.86 25.55 5.98
N GLU A 579 1.40 26.66 5.51
CA GLU A 579 0.72 27.52 4.52
C GLU A 579 0.42 26.77 3.21
N ALA A 580 1.34 25.91 2.76
CA ALA A 580 1.15 25.09 1.57
C ALA A 580 0.08 24.01 1.78
N VAL A 581 0.04 23.34 2.94
CA VAL A 581 -0.99 22.36 3.29
C VAL A 581 -2.38 22.99 3.27
N VAL A 582 -2.55 24.14 3.94
CA VAL A 582 -3.83 24.87 3.95
C VAL A 582 -4.26 25.27 2.55
N ARG A 583 -3.32 25.72 1.70
CA ARG A 583 -3.61 26.07 0.30
C ARG A 583 -4.04 24.85 -0.52
N GLU A 584 -3.46 23.68 -0.26
CA GLU A 584 -3.84 22.43 -0.94
C GLU A 584 -5.23 21.95 -0.53
N GLU A 585 -5.55 22.01 0.77
CA GLU A 585 -6.89 21.68 1.27
C GLU A 585 -7.94 22.59 0.65
N ALA A 586 -7.63 23.89 0.48
CA ALA A 586 -8.49 24.83 -0.23
C ALA A 586 -8.68 24.44 -1.71
N LEU A 587 -7.61 24.11 -2.44
CA LEU A 587 -7.71 23.68 -3.84
C LEU A 587 -8.50 22.38 -4.01
N LYS A 588 -8.33 21.40 -3.11
CA LYS A 588 -9.12 20.16 -3.13
C LYS A 588 -10.58 20.41 -2.82
N ALA A 589 -10.88 21.32 -1.90
CA ALA A 589 -12.25 21.73 -1.61
C ALA A 589 -12.89 22.38 -2.84
N ASP A 590 -12.15 23.22 -3.57
CA ASP A 590 -12.61 23.83 -4.83
C ASP A 590 -12.82 22.77 -5.93
N GLU A 591 -11.90 21.83 -6.12
CA GLU A 591 -12.03 20.73 -7.09
C GLU A 591 -13.21 19.80 -6.77
N CYS A 592 -13.40 19.45 -5.51
CA CYS A 592 -14.56 18.68 -5.05
C CYS A 592 -15.86 19.48 -5.27
N GLY A 593 -15.86 20.78 -4.98
CA GLY A 593 -16.98 21.67 -5.24
C GLY A 593 -17.32 21.75 -6.73
N GLU A 594 -16.31 21.85 -7.61
CA GLU A 594 -16.50 21.79 -9.07
C GLU A 594 -17.02 20.44 -9.54
N ALA A 595 -16.51 19.33 -9.00
CA ALA A 595 -16.96 18.00 -9.37
C ALA A 595 -18.42 17.77 -8.96
N GLU A 596 -18.80 18.22 -7.77
CA GLU A 596 -20.18 18.19 -7.29
C GLU A 596 -21.07 19.09 -8.15
N TYR A 597 -20.64 20.33 -8.44
CA TYR A 597 -21.35 21.24 -9.34
C TYR A 597 -21.54 20.64 -10.74
N ARG A 598 -20.51 20.03 -11.33
CA ARG A 598 -20.60 19.34 -12.63
C ARG A 598 -21.54 18.14 -12.58
N SER A 599 -21.55 17.39 -11.48
CA SER A 599 -22.47 16.27 -11.28
C SER A 599 -23.92 16.76 -11.20
N GLN A 600 -24.17 17.81 -10.42
CA GLN A 600 -25.50 18.42 -10.30
C GLN A 600 -25.97 19.03 -11.63
N TYR A 601 -25.08 19.73 -12.33
CA TYR A 601 -25.35 20.30 -13.65
C TYR A 601 -25.66 19.21 -14.69
N ARG A 602 -24.88 18.12 -14.71
CA ARG A 602 -25.18 16.96 -15.58
C ARG A 602 -26.54 16.36 -15.24
N ALA A 603 -26.88 16.17 -13.96
CA ALA A 603 -28.17 15.65 -13.56
C ALA A 603 -29.34 16.56 -14.00
N TYR A 604 -29.18 17.88 -13.88
CA TYR A 604 -30.19 18.87 -14.27
C TYR A 604 -30.45 18.89 -15.79
N TYR A 605 -29.41 18.80 -16.61
CA TYR A 605 -29.58 18.77 -18.07
C TYR A 605 -30.00 17.38 -18.59
N SER A 606 -29.53 16.29 -17.98
CA SER A 606 -29.97 14.94 -18.34
C SER A 606 -31.44 14.67 -18.00
N SER A 607 -32.04 15.36 -17.02
CA SER A 607 -33.48 15.24 -16.75
C SER A 607 -34.36 16.08 -17.68
N SER A 608 -33.77 16.97 -18.48
CA SER A 608 -34.51 17.92 -19.32
C SER A 608 -34.59 17.48 -20.79
N ASP A 609 -33.86 16.43 -21.20
CA ASP A 609 -33.75 15.98 -22.59
C ASP A 609 -34.73 14.83 -22.96
N ASP A 610 -35.52 14.35 -21.99
CA ASP A 610 -36.46 13.23 -22.18
C ASP A 610 -37.87 13.67 -22.67
N GLY A 611 -38.04 14.94 -23.08
CA GLY A 611 -39.37 15.55 -23.22
C GLY A 611 -39.73 16.23 -24.54
N GLY A 612 -38.96 16.08 -25.61
CA GLY A 612 -39.17 16.88 -26.84
C GLY A 612 -38.95 16.16 -28.16
N GLY A 613 -39.32 14.88 -28.23
CA GLY A 613 -39.38 14.11 -29.48
C GLY A 613 -40.83 13.81 -29.88
N ASP A 614 -41.70 14.82 -29.82
CA ASP A 614 -43.02 14.76 -30.43
C ASP A 614 -42.93 15.42 -31.82
N ASP A 615 -43.36 14.64 -32.81
CA ASP A 615 -44.13 15.07 -33.98
C ASP A 615 -43.48 16.09 -34.93
N ASP A 616 -42.79 15.58 -35.95
CA ASP A 616 -42.88 16.13 -37.31
C ASP A 616 -42.75 14.98 -38.33
N ASP A 617 -43.59 13.96 -38.17
CA ASP A 617 -44.14 13.22 -39.29
C ASP A 617 -45.36 14.02 -39.78
N ASN A 618 -45.16 14.95 -40.70
CA ASN A 618 -46.25 15.52 -41.48
C ASN A 618 -45.79 15.66 -42.94
N ASP A 619 -46.34 14.75 -43.74
CA ASP A 619 -46.86 14.92 -45.09
C ASP A 619 -46.36 16.14 -45.89
N ASP A 620 -45.66 15.89 -47.02
CA ASP A 620 -46.15 16.27 -48.35
C ASP A 620 -45.15 15.88 -49.48
N ASP A 621 -45.73 15.29 -50.55
CA ASP A 621 -45.30 15.06 -51.94
C ASP A 621 -44.18 14.05 -52.32
#